data_AF-A0A2U2HN65-F1
#
_entry.id   AF-A0A2U2HN65-F1
#
_cell.length_a   1.000
_cell.length_b   1.000
_cell.length_c   1.000
_cell.angle_alpha   90.00
_cell.angle_beta   90.00
_cell.angle_gamma   90.00
#
_symmetry.space_group_name_H-M   'P 1'
#
loop_
_entity.id
_entity.type
_entity.pdbx_description
1 polymer ?
#
loop_
_entity_poly.entity_id
_entity_poly.type
_entity_poly.pdbx_seq_one_letter_code
_entity_poly.pdbx_strand_id
1 'polypeptide(L)' 'MTDKLLHEMLYCQTFLACESHGCRAHFEFDELANEPMEEWARRAASEAAQQGWKTGHTGLVKCPACAAVA' A
#
# COMPACT_ATOMS: atom_id res chain seq x y z
N MET A 1 21.70 -16.49 7.50
CA MET A 1 21.09 -15.19 7.89
C MET A 1 20.18 -14.80 6.75
N THR A 2 18.87 -14.86 6.94
CA THR A 2 17.92 -14.29 5.99
C THR A 2 18.15 -12.79 5.99
N ASP A 3 18.35 -12.21 4.81
CA ASP A 3 18.63 -10.79 4.65
C ASP A 3 17.40 -9.99 5.13
N LYS A 4 17.51 -9.43 6.33
CA LYS A 4 16.43 -8.71 7.01
C LYS A 4 15.97 -7.53 6.15
N LEU A 5 16.90 -6.86 5.47
CA LEU A 5 16.61 -5.77 4.55
C LEU A 5 15.81 -6.27 3.34
N LEU A 6 16.18 -7.43 2.77
CA LEU A 6 15.41 -8.05 1.68
C LEU A 6 13.98 -8.42 2.11
N HIS A 7 13.81 -8.95 3.33
CA HIS A 7 12.49 -9.31 3.86
C HIS A 7 11.61 -8.07 4.10
N GLU A 8 12.20 -6.98 4.63
CA GLU A 8 11.52 -5.70 4.84
C GLU A 8 11.17 -5.02 3.50
N MET A 9 12.07 -5.05 2.52
CA MET A 9 11.82 -4.53 1.16
C MET A 9 10.71 -5.30 0.43
N LEU A 10 10.69 -6.64 0.54
CA LEU A 10 9.62 -7.45 -0.01
C LEU A 10 8.28 -7.13 0.66
N TYR A 11 8.28 -6.88 1.98
CA TYR A 11 7.09 -6.47 2.74
C TYR A 11 6.61 -5.05 2.36
N CYS A 12 7.49 -4.12 2.00
CA CYS A 12 7.11 -2.80 1.48
C CYS A 12 6.49 -2.87 0.08
N GLN A 13 7.11 -3.63 -0.84
CA GLN A 13 6.70 -3.68 -2.25
C GLN A 13 5.38 -4.42 -2.50
N THR A 14 4.88 -5.23 -1.55
CA THR A 14 3.75 -6.14 -1.82
C THR A 14 2.35 -5.62 -1.47
N PHE A 15 2.16 -4.56 -0.69
CA PHE A 15 1.00 -4.58 0.22
C PHE A 15 -0.29 -3.82 -0.12
N LEU A 16 -0.34 -2.98 -1.15
CA LEU A 16 -1.57 -2.21 -1.42
C LEU A 16 -2.15 -2.53 -2.79
N ALA A 17 -2.70 -3.73 -2.93
CA ALA A 17 -3.54 -4.13 -4.06
C ALA A 17 -5.03 -3.89 -3.74
N CYS A 18 -5.80 -3.46 -4.74
CA CYS A 18 -7.23 -3.23 -4.56
C CYS A 18 -8.00 -4.53 -4.25
N GLU A 19 -8.90 -4.49 -3.28
CA GLU A 19 -9.75 -5.64 -2.88
C GLU A 19 -10.78 -6.05 -3.95
N SER A 20 -11.06 -5.18 -4.92
CA SER A 20 -12.11 -5.42 -5.91
C SER A 20 -11.68 -6.53 -6.88
N HIS A 21 -12.52 -7.56 -6.99
CA HIS A 21 -12.24 -8.71 -7.83
C HIS A 21 -11.96 -8.29 -9.29
N GLY A 22 -10.81 -8.71 -9.82
CA GLY A 22 -10.36 -8.38 -11.18
C GLY A 22 -9.68 -7.01 -11.33
N CYS A 23 -9.63 -6.18 -10.28
CA CYS A 23 -8.86 -4.95 -10.29
C CYS A 23 -7.35 -5.25 -10.16
N ARG A 24 -6.53 -4.62 -11.00
CA ARG A 24 -5.06 -4.75 -11.00
C ARG A 24 -4.34 -3.51 -10.49
N ALA A 25 -5.08 -2.55 -9.96
CA ALA A 25 -4.51 -1.35 -9.37
C ALA A 25 -3.70 -1.72 -8.13
N HIS A 26 -2.48 -1.19 -8.06
CA HIS A 26 -1.61 -1.23 -6.90
C HIS A 26 -1.14 0.19 -6.60
N PHE A 27 -0.84 0.46 -5.34
CA PHE A 27 -0.19 1.70 -4.93
C PHE A 27 1.32 1.50 -5.01
N GLU A 28 2.00 2.44 -5.68
CA GLU A 28 3.45 2.51 -5.73
C GLU A 28 3.90 3.75 -4.96
N PHE A 29 4.90 3.57 -4.09
CA PHE A 29 5.51 4.65 -3.34
C PHE A 29 6.93 4.82 -3.87
N ASP A 30 7.15 5.92 -4.59
CA ASP A 30 8.40 6.17 -5.35
C ASP A 30 9.65 6.28 -4.44
N GLU A 31 9.46 6.53 -3.15
CA GLU A 31 10.55 6.63 -2.18
C GLU A 31 10.92 5.29 -1.55
N LEU A 32 12.21 4.97 -1.61
CA LEU A 32 12.77 3.85 -0.88
C LEU A 32 12.62 4.04 0.63
N ALA A 33 12.28 2.96 1.33
CA ALA A 33 12.30 2.93 2.79
C ALA A 33 13.73 3.12 3.30
N ASN A 34 14.01 4.30 3.85
CA ASN A 34 15.31 4.70 4.39
C ASN A 34 15.26 5.06 5.89
N GLU A 35 14.12 4.84 6.51
CA GLU A 35 13.79 5.13 7.91
C GLU A 35 13.15 3.88 8.56
N PRO A 36 12.85 3.89 9.87
CA PRO A 36 12.11 2.80 10.50
C PRO A 36 10.80 2.48 9.76
N MET A 37 10.53 1.19 9.56
CA MET A 37 9.39 0.70 8.77
C MET A 37 8.04 1.30 9.19
N GLU A 38 7.83 1.56 10.48
CA GLU A 38 6.60 2.17 10.98
C GLU A 38 6.43 3.63 10.51
N GLU A 39 7.53 4.39 10.47
CA GLU A 39 7.53 5.78 10.00
C GLU A 39 7.28 5.82 8.49
N TRP A 40 7.96 4.94 7.73
CA TRP A 40 7.74 4.80 6.29
C TRP A 40 6.31 4.39 5.96
N ALA A 41 5.78 3.37 6.65
CA ALA A 41 4.42 2.89 6.42
C ALA A 41 3.39 3.98 6.72
N ARG A 42 3.62 4.81 7.74
CA ARG A 42 2.74 5.95 8.07
C ARG A 42 2.74 7.00 6.96
N ARG A 43 3.91 7.33 6.39
CA ARG A 43 4.01 8.26 5.26
C ARG A 43 3.37 7.70 4.00
N ALA A 44 3.70 6.45 3.63
CA ALA A 44 3.12 5.77 2.49
C ALA A 44 1.59 5.67 2.59
N ALA A 45 1.04 5.37 3.78
CA ALA A 45 -0.40 5.37 4.02
C ALA A 45 -1.04 6.76 3.86
N SER A 46 -0.38 7.80 4.36
CA SER A 46 -0.83 9.19 4.17
C SER A 46 -0.86 9.57 2.69
N GLU A 47 0.17 9.22 1.93
CA GLU A 47 0.27 9.47 0.49
C GLU A 47 -0.81 8.70 -0.29
N ALA A 48 -0.99 7.41 0.00
CA ALA A 48 -2.05 6.61 -0.61
C ALA A 48 -3.43 7.23 -0.36
N ALA A 49 -3.69 7.71 0.86
CA ALA A 49 -4.94 8.39 1.20
C ALA A 49 -5.13 9.70 0.40
N GLN A 50 -4.07 10.48 0.21
CA GLN A 50 -4.10 11.69 -0.62
C GLN A 50 -4.37 11.38 -2.09
N GLN A 51 -3.87 10.25 -2.59
CA GLN A 51 -4.16 9.74 -3.93
C GLN A 51 -5.56 9.11 -4.06
N GLY A 52 -6.34 9.07 -2.98
CA GLY A 52 -7.73 8.61 -2.95
C GLY A 52 -7.93 7.13 -2.63
N TRP A 53 -6.88 6.43 -2.21
CA TRP A 53 -7.02 5.07 -1.68
C TRP A 53 -7.75 5.10 -0.34
N LYS A 54 -8.61 4.10 -0.12
CA LYS A 54 -9.45 4.01 1.08
C LYS A 54 -9.46 2.59 1.62
N THR A 55 -9.78 2.42 2.90
CA THR A 55 -10.13 1.12 3.45
C THR A 55 -11.51 0.71 2.95
N GLY A 56 -11.59 -0.48 2.36
CA GLY A 56 -12.82 -1.14 1.94
C GLY A 56 -13.55 -1.81 3.10
N HIS A 57 -14.71 -2.39 2.81
CA HIS A 57 -15.59 -2.95 3.85
C HIS A 57 -15.04 -4.25 4.46
N THR A 58 -14.08 -4.90 3.80
CA THR A 58 -13.42 -6.12 4.31
C THR A 58 -12.23 -5.82 5.22
N GLY A 59 -11.87 -4.53 5.39
CA GLY A 59 -10.62 -4.12 6.03
C GLY A 59 -9.41 -4.13 5.10
N LEU A 60 -9.55 -4.58 3.85
CA LEU A 60 -8.56 -4.42 2.77
C LEU A 60 -8.69 -3.03 2.12
N VAL A 61 -7.84 -2.68 1.15
CA VAL A 61 -7.89 -1.36 0.51
C VAL A 61 -8.64 -1.35 -0.82
N LYS A 62 -9.30 -0.23 -1.14
CA LYS A 62 -9.84 0.08 -2.47
C LYS A 62 -9.03 1.19 -3.12
N CYS A 63 -8.73 1.01 -4.40
CA CYS A 63 -8.19 2.08 -5.23
C CYS A 63 -9.26 3.17 -5.47
N PRO A 64 -8.86 4.39 -5.89
CA PRO A 64 -9.79 5.50 -6.07
C PRO A 64 -10.96 5.18 -7.01
N ALA A 65 -10.67 4.48 -8.11
CA ALA A 65 -11.68 4.09 -9.10
C ALA A 65 -12.73 3.13 -8.51
N CYS A 66 -12.30 2.08 -7.81
CA CYS A 66 -13.21 1.10 -7.19
C CYS A 66 -13.92 1.65 -5.95
N ALA A 67 -13.34 2.66 -5.28
CA ALA A 67 -13.97 3.36 -4.17
C ALA A 67 -15.09 4.31 -4.62
N ALA A 68 -15.03 4.85 -5.83
CA ALA A 68 -16.05 5.76 -6.38
C ALA A 68 -17.33 5.05 -6.88
N VAL A 69 -17.27 3.72 -7.07
CA VAL A 69 -18.39 2.89 -7.54
C VAL A 69 -19.18 2.29 -6.37
N ALA A 70 -18.74 2.53 -5.14
CA ALA A 70 -19.34 2.01 -3.91
C ALA A 70 -20.50 2.87 -3.41
#